data_AF-A0A7V7C290-F1
#
_entry.id   AF-A0A7V7C290-F1
#
_cell.length_a   1.000
_cell.length_b   1.000
_cell.length_c   1.000
_cell.angle_alpha   90.00
_cell.angle_beta   90.00
_cell.angle_gamma   90.00
#
_symmetry.space_group_name_H-M   'P 1'
#
loop_
_entity.id
_entity.type
_entity.pdbx_description
1 polymer ?
#
loop_
_entity_poly.entity_id
_entity_poly.type
_entity_poly.pdbx_seq_one_letter_code
_entity_poly.pdbx_strand_id
1 'polypeptide(L)'
;IGANLVFGGVPRLSMLPAGTMLFFAGGVTLKVDGQNAPCRLAGRSVAAKAGMDDVEAGALLFPKHGRRRRGLVAWVEKPGRIARGEQVSVRIPEQWIYRA
;
A
#
# COMPACT_ATOMS: atom_id res chain seq x y z
N ILE A 1 9.11 -5.27 1.56
CA ILE A 1 8.55 -4.16 2.39
C ILE A 1 7.44 -4.58 3.37
N GLY A 2 7.16 -5.87 3.53
CA GLY A 2 6.16 -6.38 4.51
C GLY A 2 4.70 -6.22 4.08
N ALA A 3 4.41 -6.27 2.77
CA ALA A 3 3.04 -6.17 2.26
C ALA A 3 2.35 -7.54 2.25
N ASN A 4 1.04 -7.57 2.53
CA ASN A 4 0.20 -8.77 2.43
C ASN A 4 -0.26 -9.04 1.00
N LEU A 5 -0.49 -7.97 0.23
CA LEU A 5 -1.04 -8.02 -1.13
C LEU A 5 -0.19 -7.15 -2.06
N VAL A 6 -0.08 -7.57 -3.32
CA VAL A 6 0.57 -6.82 -4.41
C VAL A 6 -0.42 -6.74 -5.57
N PHE A 7 -0.65 -5.52 -6.06
CA PHE A 7 -1.61 -5.24 -7.12
C PHE A 7 -0.89 -4.85 -8.41
N GLY A 8 -1.42 -5.32 -9.54
CA GLY A 8 -1.11 -4.81 -10.88
C GLY A 8 -2.21 -3.87 -11.37
N GLY A 9 -1.93 -3.07 -12.41
CA GLY A 9 -2.96 -2.25 -13.07
C GLY A 9 -3.39 -0.96 -12.36
N VAL A 10 -2.78 -0.62 -11.21
CA VAL A 10 -3.07 0.63 -10.46
C VAL A 10 -1.78 1.46 -10.32
N PRO A 11 -1.44 2.32 -11.32
CA PRO A 11 -0.13 2.98 -11.39
C PRO A 11 0.23 3.85 -10.17
N ARG A 12 -0.77 4.47 -9.54
CA ARG A 12 -0.60 5.33 -8.36
C ARG A 12 -1.29 4.74 -7.13
N LEU A 13 -1.09 3.44 -6.87
CA LEU A 13 -1.72 2.72 -5.75
C LEU A 13 -1.61 3.47 -4.42
N SER A 14 -0.43 4.00 -4.07
CA SER A 14 -0.22 4.74 -2.82
C SER A 14 -1.01 6.06 -2.71
N MET A 15 -1.64 6.51 -3.81
CA MET A 15 -2.42 7.75 -3.86
C MET A 15 -3.93 7.50 -3.85
N LEU A 16 -4.39 6.25 -3.72
CA LEU A 16 -5.82 6.00 -3.51
C LEU A 16 -6.25 6.68 -2.20
N PRO A 17 -7.32 7.48 -2.22
CA PRO A 17 -7.79 8.19 -1.03
C PRO A 17 -8.36 7.20 0.00
N ALA A 18 -8.37 7.63 1.25
CA ALA A 18 -9.11 6.97 2.31
C ALA A 18 -10.58 6.79 1.89
N GLY A 19 -11.17 5.66 2.25
CA GLY A 19 -12.52 5.28 1.83
C GLY A 19 -12.60 4.61 0.45
N THR A 20 -11.50 4.46 -0.28
CA THR A 20 -11.47 3.62 -1.49
C THR A 20 -11.84 2.18 -1.16
N MET A 21 -12.80 1.62 -1.89
CA MET A 21 -13.23 0.23 -1.72
C MET A 21 -12.58 -0.67 -2.77
N LEU A 22 -12.00 -1.77 -2.31
CA LEU A 22 -11.39 -2.81 -3.14
C LEU A 22 -12.27 -4.05 -3.08
N PHE A 23 -13.02 -4.30 -4.15
CA PHE A 23 -13.94 -5.45 -4.25
C PHE A 23 -13.26 -6.58 -5.01
N PHE A 24 -12.93 -7.65 -4.31
CA PHE A 24 -12.38 -8.86 -4.92
C PHE A 24 -13.51 -9.70 -5.54
N ALA A 25 -13.24 -10.38 -6.65
CA ALA A 25 -14.24 -11.15 -7.39
C ALA A 25 -14.92 -12.26 -6.54
N GLY A 26 -14.20 -12.84 -5.59
CA GLY A 26 -14.68 -13.81 -4.59
C GLY A 26 -15.48 -13.20 -3.44
N GLY A 27 -15.74 -11.89 -3.47
CA GLY A 27 -16.65 -11.21 -2.56
C GLY A 27 -16.01 -10.64 -1.29
N VAL A 28 -14.68 -10.74 -1.14
CA VAL A 28 -13.94 -10.00 -0.10
C VAL A 28 -13.92 -8.52 -0.42
N THR A 29 -14.07 -7.69 0.61
CA THR A 29 -13.99 -6.24 0.45
C THR A 29 -13.01 -5.66 1.43
N LEU A 30 -12.07 -4.87 0.93
CA LEU A 30 -11.15 -4.07 1.75
C LEU A 30 -11.46 -2.59 1.57
N LYS A 31 -11.40 -1.82 2.65
CA LYS A 31 -11.52 -0.37 2.63
C LYS A 31 -10.17 0.26 2.93
N VAL A 32 -9.68 1.10 2.02
CA VAL A 32 -8.44 1.86 2.22
C VAL A 32 -8.63 2.84 3.37
N ASP A 33 -7.74 2.76 4.36
CA ASP A 33 -7.72 3.67 5.50
C ASP A 33 -6.74 4.84 5.27
N GLY A 34 -5.60 4.56 4.62
CA GLY A 34 -4.66 5.61 4.26
C GLY A 34 -3.34 5.10 3.68
N GLN A 35 -2.37 6.01 3.59
CA GLN A 35 -1.02 5.68 3.13
C GLN A 35 -0.24 4.91 4.18
N ASN A 36 0.46 3.87 3.76
CA ASN A 36 1.39 3.15 4.62
C ASN A 36 2.69 3.94 4.74
N ALA A 37 2.88 4.66 5.85
CA ALA A 37 4.06 5.51 6.06
C ALA A 37 5.37 4.67 5.99
N PRO A 38 6.42 5.16 5.33
CA PRO A 38 7.69 4.45 5.26
C PRO A 38 8.47 4.55 6.58
N CYS A 39 9.12 3.44 6.96
CA CYS A 39 9.86 3.33 8.21
C CYS A 39 11.27 2.77 7.98
N ARG A 40 12.18 3.07 8.92
CA ARG A 40 13.58 2.62 8.88
C ARG A 40 13.71 1.09 8.88
N LEU A 41 12.81 0.39 9.56
CA LEU A 41 12.78 -1.08 9.62
C LEU A 41 12.56 -1.69 8.22
N ALA A 42 11.57 -1.19 7.47
CA ALA A 42 11.36 -1.61 6.09
C ALA A 42 12.56 -1.21 5.20
N GLY A 43 13.14 -0.04 5.44
CA GLY A 43 14.33 0.43 4.75
C GLY A 43 15.53 -0.50 4.89
N ARG A 44 15.83 -0.94 6.12
CA ARG A 44 16.90 -1.91 6.38
C ARG A 44 16.68 -3.21 5.61
N SER A 45 15.44 -3.73 5.61
CA SER A 45 15.10 -4.93 4.85
C SER A 45 15.26 -4.74 3.34
N VAL A 46 14.94 -3.55 2.81
CA VAL A 46 15.14 -3.22 1.39
C VAL A 46 16.63 -3.13 1.06
N ALA A 47 17.42 -2.39 1.86
CA ALA A 47 18.84 -2.19 1.63
C ALA A 47 19.62 -3.51 1.64
N ALA A 48 19.33 -4.39 2.62
CA ALA A 48 19.93 -5.71 2.69
C ALA A 48 19.59 -6.59 1.47
N LYS A 49 18.31 -6.60 1.04
CA LYS A 49 17.88 -7.38 -0.13
C LYS A 49 18.38 -6.82 -1.46
N ALA A 50 18.66 -5.53 -1.52
CA ALA A 50 19.25 -4.87 -2.68
C ALA A 50 20.77 -5.04 -2.76
N GLY A 51 21.41 -5.64 -1.74
CA GLY A 51 22.87 -5.82 -1.70
C GLY A 51 23.63 -4.50 -1.59
N MET A 52 23.07 -3.50 -0.88
CA MET A 52 23.77 -2.23 -0.66
C MET A 52 24.98 -2.44 0.26
N ASP A 53 26.12 -1.84 -0.09
CA ASP A 53 27.34 -1.87 0.73
C ASP A 53 27.10 -1.25 2.12
N ASP A 54 26.35 -0.15 2.18
CA ASP A 54 25.93 0.51 3.42
C ASP A 54 24.42 0.32 3.66
N VAL A 55 24.08 -0.70 4.43
CA VAL A 55 22.70 -1.04 4.81
C VAL A 55 22.08 0.04 5.70
N GLU A 56 22.84 0.71 6.57
CA GLU A 56 22.31 1.75 7.46
C GLU A 56 21.94 3.01 6.67
N ALA A 57 22.81 3.43 5.74
CA ALA A 57 22.50 4.52 4.82
C ALA A 57 21.24 4.21 4.01
N GLY A 58 21.14 3.00 3.44
CA GLY A 58 19.93 2.56 2.74
C GLY A 58 18.67 2.58 3.62
N ALA A 59 18.80 2.17 4.89
CA ALA A 59 17.69 2.19 5.85
C ALA A 59 17.20 3.62 6.15
N LEU A 60 18.09 4.61 6.19
CA LEU A 60 17.76 6.02 6.40
C LEU A 60 17.24 6.72 5.13
N LEU A 61 17.67 6.28 3.95
CA LEU A 61 17.19 6.80 2.66
C LEU A 61 15.76 6.36 2.36
N PHE A 62 15.38 5.14 2.76
CA PHE A 62 14.07 4.60 2.41
C PHE A 62 12.88 5.43 2.92
N PRO A 63 12.80 5.92 4.17
CA PRO A 63 11.75 6.83 4.60
C PRO A 63 11.63 8.10 3.74
N LYS A 64 12.75 8.64 3.28
CA LYS A 64 12.79 9.85 2.44
C LYS A 64 12.22 9.58 1.05
N HIS A 65 12.63 8.48 0.40
CA HIS A 65 12.24 8.15 -0.97
C HIS A 65 10.95 7.32 -1.08
N GLY A 66 10.55 6.63 -0.03
CA GLY A 66 9.36 5.78 0.03
C GLY A 66 8.06 6.55 0.27
N ARG A 67 8.13 7.86 0.54
CA ARG A 67 6.96 8.72 0.75
C ARG A 67 6.05 8.66 -0.49
N ARG A 68 4.76 8.41 -0.29
CA ARG A 68 3.75 8.25 -1.37
C ARG A 68 4.03 7.10 -2.34
N ARG A 69 4.88 6.13 -1.96
CA ARG A 69 5.26 4.98 -2.81
C ARG A 69 5.24 3.62 -2.10
N ARG A 70 5.04 3.59 -0.79
CA ARG A 70 5.13 2.36 0.02
C ARG A 70 3.84 1.51 0.02
N GLY A 71 2.75 2.02 -0.52
CA GLY A 71 1.45 1.35 -0.54
C GLY A 71 0.48 1.93 0.48
N LEU A 72 -0.52 1.14 0.81
CA LEU A 72 -1.67 1.54 1.62
C LEU A 72 -1.81 0.63 2.83
N VAL A 73 -2.58 1.10 3.81
CA VAL A 73 -3.19 0.28 4.86
C VAL A 73 -4.69 0.24 4.62
N ALA A 74 -5.31 -0.89 4.97
CA ALA A 74 -6.72 -1.14 4.72
C ALA A 74 -7.36 -1.94 5.85
N TRP A 75 -8.65 -1.72 6.03
CA TRP A 75 -9.55 -2.47 6.91
C TRP A 75 -10.26 -3.59 6.12
N VAL A 76 -10.55 -4.71 6.78
CA VAL A 76 -11.37 -5.79 6.21
C VAL A 76 -12.84 -5.45 6.40
N GLU A 77 -13.48 -4.91 5.36
CA GLU A 77 -14.90 -4.56 5.38
C GLU A 77 -15.79 -5.81 5.33
N LYS A 78 -15.43 -6.76 4.47
CA LYS A 78 -16.11 -8.05 4.36
C LYS A 78 -15.09 -9.18 4.32
N PRO A 79 -15.08 -10.09 5.30
CA PRO A 79 -14.11 -11.18 5.36
C PRO A 79 -14.37 -12.25 4.30
N GLY A 80 -13.33 -13.04 4.03
CA GLY A 80 -13.37 -14.17 3.10
C GLY A 80 -11.96 -14.53 2.63
N ARG A 81 -11.87 -15.28 1.53
CA ARG A 81 -10.60 -15.75 0.98
C ARG A 81 -10.21 -14.95 -0.26
N ILE A 82 -9.00 -14.40 -0.27
CA ILE A 82 -8.38 -13.81 -1.47
C ILE A 82 -7.41 -14.83 -2.07
N ALA A 83 -7.46 -15.02 -3.39
CA ALA A 83 -6.55 -15.88 -4.14
C ALA A 83 -5.58 -15.08 -5.03
N ARG A 84 -4.42 -15.67 -5.34
CA ARG A 84 -3.47 -15.06 -6.27
C ARG A 84 -4.08 -15.00 -7.67
N GLY A 85 -3.94 -13.86 -8.34
CA GLY A 85 -4.48 -13.63 -9.69
C GLY A 85 -5.95 -13.26 -9.73
N GLU A 86 -6.60 -13.16 -8.56
CA GLU A 86 -7.98 -12.72 -8.46
C GLU A 86 -8.15 -11.26 -8.89
N GLN A 87 -9.20 -11.00 -9.66
CA GLN A 87 -9.53 -9.65 -10.11
C GLN A 87 -10.08 -8.80 -8.97
N VAL A 88 -9.72 -7.51 -9.00
CA VAL A 88 -10.18 -6.53 -8.01
C VAL A 88 -10.73 -5.31 -8.72
N SER A 89 -11.92 -4.90 -8.31
CA SER A 89 -12.55 -3.64 -8.73
C SER A 89 -12.24 -2.56 -7.71
N VAL A 90 -11.68 -1.44 -8.16
CA VAL A 90 -11.30 -0.30 -7.32
C VAL A 90 -12.37 0.79 -7.45
N ARG A 91 -13.08 1.09 -6.36
CA ARG A 91 -14.07 2.16 -6.32
C ARG A 91 -13.58 3.31 -5.47
N ILE A 92 -13.21 4.39 -6.17
CA ILE A 92 -12.68 5.62 -5.57
C ILE A 92 -13.89 6.49 -5.14
N PRO A 93 -13.97 6.93 -3.87
CA PRO A 93 -15.01 7.85 -3.44
C PRO A 93 -14.83 9.23 -4.09
N GLU A 94 -15.89 10.02 -4.08
CA GLU A 94 -15.77 11.45 -4.38
C GLU A 94 -14.74 12.09 -3.43
N GLN A 95 -13.91 12.98 -3.98
CA GLN A 95 -12.87 13.67 -3.22
C GLN A 95 -13.23 15.14 -3.10
N TRP A 96 -13.33 15.62 -1.87
CA TRP A 96 -13.49 17.04 -1.55
C TRP A 96 -12.37 17.50 -0.63
N ILE A 97 -11.98 18.77 -0.77
CA ILE A 97 -11.09 19.43 0.19
C ILE A 97 -11.99 20.14 1.19
N TYR A 98 -12.02 19.66 2.43
CA TYR A 98 -12.70 20.37 3.51
C TYR A 98 -11.96 21.66 3.81
N ARG A 99 -12.59 22.79 3.52
CA ARG A 99 -12.09 24.14 3.79
C ARG A 99 -12.95 24.74 4.89
N ALA A 100 -12.56 24.51 6.14
CA ALA A 100 -13.08 25.26 7.28
C ALA A 100 -12.17 26.45 7.59
#